data_AF-A0A838EMG5-F1
#
_entry.id   AF-A0A838EMG5-F1
#
_cell.length_a   1.000
_cell.length_b   1.000
_cell.length_c   1.000
_cell.angle_alpha   90.00
_cell.angle_beta   90.00
_cell.angle_gamma   90.00
#
_symmetry.space_group_name_H-M   'P 1'
#
loop_
_entity.id
_entity.type
_entity.pdbx_description
1 polymer ?
#
loop_
_entity_poly.entity_id
_entity_poly.type
_entity_poly.pdbx_seq_one_letter_code
_entity_poly.pdbx_strand_id
1 'polypeptide(L)'
;MRERQFKTPGYWSALSFDEDDISDKPTLKMIKVKPEDLSRESPKHSLWRKLRRRRLPQLSQMTMVECGAACLAMILSYYGRKTSVSEVSTRCDIGRDGLSALSVVKAARSYGMRVRAISLPRNDFRFVRLPAIIHWEFNHFVIVERWSTKHVDIVDPAAGRRRLSAEEFDAGFTGIAIMLEPGTQFNRKTLPRKITLRGYLLQYIQQTPLTLLQILGSSLILQAIGLMSPLLSKFLIDDVLPYKQVGIMTLLAVGMMLIILSQ
;
A
#
# COMPACT_ATOMS: atom_id res chain seq x y z
N MET A 1 -45.95 -39.06 -39.60
CA MET A 1 -46.58 -38.38 -38.45
C MET A 1 -46.81 -39.41 -37.36
N ARG A 2 -46.06 -39.33 -36.25
CA ARG A 2 -46.14 -40.24 -35.09
C ARG A 2 -46.27 -39.38 -33.84
N GLU A 3 -47.31 -39.66 -33.05
CA GLU A 3 -47.51 -39.16 -31.69
C GLU A 3 -46.35 -39.56 -30.76
N ARG A 4 -46.03 -38.69 -29.79
CA ARG A 4 -45.68 -39.08 -28.41
C ARG A 4 -46.08 -37.97 -27.42
N GLN A 5 -47.13 -38.24 -26.64
CA GLN A 5 -47.19 -37.86 -25.23
C GLN A 5 -46.12 -38.63 -24.45
N PHE A 6 -45.42 -38.00 -23.50
CA PHE A 6 -44.88 -38.62 -22.27
C PHE A 6 -44.50 -37.46 -21.31
N LYS A 7 -45.30 -37.21 -20.27
CA LYS A 7 -45.12 -37.63 -18.86
C LYS A 7 -43.81 -37.11 -18.21
N THR A 8 -44.02 -36.19 -17.26
CA THR A 8 -43.17 -35.70 -16.13
C THR A 8 -42.11 -36.71 -15.64
N PRO A 9 -40.91 -36.32 -15.15
CA PRO A 9 -40.75 -35.52 -13.91
C PRO A 9 -39.47 -34.67 -13.80
N GLY A 10 -39.37 -33.79 -12.80
CA GLY A 10 -38.10 -33.12 -12.49
C GLY A 10 -38.21 -31.96 -11.50
N TYR A 11 -39.02 -32.11 -10.45
CA TYR A 11 -38.95 -31.20 -9.30
C TYR A 11 -37.61 -31.44 -8.61
N TRP A 12 -36.81 -30.39 -8.44
CA TRP A 12 -35.58 -30.46 -7.66
C TRP A 12 -35.85 -29.84 -6.28
N SER A 13 -35.75 -30.66 -5.24
CA SER A 13 -35.86 -30.27 -3.85
C SER A 13 -34.54 -29.64 -3.40
N ALA A 14 -34.50 -28.33 -3.18
CA ALA A 14 -33.35 -27.66 -2.60
C ALA A 14 -33.56 -27.51 -1.07
N LEU A 15 -32.59 -27.99 -0.30
CA LEU A 15 -32.50 -27.79 1.15
C LEU A 15 -31.70 -26.50 1.39
N SER A 16 -32.32 -25.50 2.01
CA SER A 16 -31.62 -24.37 2.62
C SER A 16 -31.82 -24.43 4.14
N PHE A 17 -30.73 -24.24 4.88
CA PHE A 17 -30.69 -24.16 6.33
C PHE A 17 -30.66 -22.67 6.67
N ASP A 18 -31.73 -22.14 7.25
CA ASP A 18 -31.72 -20.80 7.87
C ASP A 18 -31.27 -20.98 9.31
N GLU A 19 -30.18 -20.30 9.67
CA GLU A 19 -29.49 -20.42 10.95
C GLU A 19 -29.69 -19.14 11.75
N ASP A 20 -30.95 -18.77 11.95
CA ASP A 20 -31.39 -17.63 12.76
C ASP A 20 -32.73 -17.95 13.45
N ASP A 21 -32.76 -18.96 14.34
CA ASP A 21 -33.69 -18.97 15.49
C ASP A 21 -33.30 -20.05 16.53
N ILE A 22 -33.05 -19.63 17.78
CA ILE A 22 -32.85 -20.53 18.93
C ILE A 22 -34.21 -20.74 19.57
N SER A 23 -34.90 -21.79 19.14
CA SER A 23 -35.94 -22.54 19.86
C SER A 23 -36.93 -23.08 18.82
N ASP A 24 -37.13 -24.39 18.87
CA ASP A 24 -38.17 -25.15 18.17
C ASP A 24 -37.78 -25.80 16.83
N LYS A 25 -38.31 -27.01 16.64
CA LYS A 25 -37.84 -28.02 15.67
C LYS A 25 -37.98 -27.54 14.21
N PRO A 26 -37.05 -27.91 13.30
CA PRO A 26 -37.08 -27.43 11.93
C PRO A 26 -38.28 -28.03 11.18
N THR A 27 -39.29 -27.20 10.91
CA THR A 27 -40.43 -27.59 10.08
C THR A 27 -40.22 -27.05 8.66
N LEU A 28 -40.00 -27.96 7.72
CA LEU A 28 -39.83 -27.66 6.30
C LEU A 28 -41.11 -27.04 5.72
N LYS A 29 -41.08 -25.76 5.33
CA LYS A 29 -42.13 -25.13 4.51
C LYS A 29 -41.63 -24.93 3.08
N MET A 30 -42.31 -25.60 2.16
CA MET A 30 -42.07 -25.51 0.73
C MET A 30 -42.59 -24.17 0.18
N ILE A 31 -41.68 -23.25 -0.14
CA ILE A 31 -42.02 -22.01 -0.86
C ILE A 31 -41.99 -22.29 -2.37
N LYS A 32 -43.10 -22.02 -3.04
CA LYS A 32 -43.30 -22.28 -4.47
C LYS A 32 -42.74 -21.10 -5.29
N VAL A 33 -41.49 -21.20 -5.72
CA VAL A 33 -40.84 -20.17 -6.55
C VAL A 33 -41.30 -20.33 -8.01
N LYS A 34 -41.84 -19.26 -8.62
CA LYS A 34 -42.24 -19.25 -10.03
C LYS A 34 -40.99 -19.21 -10.94
N PRO A 35 -40.99 -19.93 -12.07
CA PRO A 35 -39.84 -20.00 -12.99
C PRO A 35 -39.50 -18.66 -13.66
N GLU A 36 -40.38 -17.67 -13.57
CA GLU A 36 -40.17 -16.32 -14.14
C GLU A 36 -39.20 -15.47 -13.29
N ASP A 37 -39.11 -15.72 -11.98
CA ASP A 37 -38.29 -14.92 -11.05
C ASP A 37 -36.81 -15.33 -11.02
N LEU A 38 -36.47 -16.54 -11.51
CA LEU A 38 -35.09 -17.02 -11.65
C LEU A 38 -34.31 -16.38 -12.81
N SER A 39 -34.99 -15.62 -13.67
CA SER A 39 -34.40 -15.04 -14.88
C SER A 39 -34.02 -13.55 -14.75
N ARG A 40 -34.32 -12.90 -13.60
CA ARG A 40 -34.17 -11.43 -13.45
C ARG A 40 -32.99 -10.94 -12.61
N GLU A 41 -32.21 -11.81 -11.97
CA GLU A 41 -31.01 -11.38 -11.23
C GLU A 41 -29.71 -11.98 -11.80
N SER A 42 -29.34 -11.54 -13.01
CA SER A 42 -27.95 -11.61 -13.45
C SER A 42 -27.28 -10.26 -13.14
N PRO A 43 -26.35 -10.17 -12.17
CA PRO A 43 -25.62 -8.93 -11.93
C PRO A 43 -24.70 -8.67 -13.12
N LYS A 44 -25.14 -7.79 -14.02
CA LYS A 44 -24.43 -7.30 -15.23
C LYS A 44 -23.11 -6.56 -14.94
N HIS A 45 -22.60 -6.59 -13.70
CA HIS A 45 -21.35 -5.94 -13.30
C HIS A 45 -20.08 -6.81 -13.39
N SER A 46 -20.17 -8.10 -13.79
CA SER A 46 -18.99 -8.99 -13.76
C SER A 46 -18.19 -9.08 -15.08
N LEU A 47 -18.76 -8.67 -16.21
CA LEU A 47 -18.10 -8.86 -17.53
C LEU A 47 -17.05 -7.79 -17.86
N TRP A 48 -17.26 -6.53 -17.47
CA TRP A 48 -16.35 -5.43 -17.77
C TRP A 48 -15.05 -5.44 -16.95
N ARG A 49 -14.98 -6.24 -15.88
CA ARG A 49 -13.78 -6.36 -15.04
C ARG A 49 -12.73 -7.32 -15.60
N LYS A 50 -13.04 -8.08 -16.67
CA LYS A 50 -12.15 -9.08 -17.27
C LYS A 50 -11.09 -8.51 -18.22
N LEU A 51 -11.23 -7.28 -18.73
CA LEU A 51 -10.39 -6.79 -19.84
C LEU A 51 -9.25 -5.84 -19.47
N ARG A 52 -9.14 -5.36 -18.23
CA ARG A 52 -7.97 -4.60 -17.80
C ARG A 52 -7.05 -5.51 -17.02
N ARG A 53 -6.06 -6.12 -17.69
CA ARG A 53 -4.93 -6.78 -17.00
C ARG A 53 -4.37 -5.77 -16.01
N ARG A 54 -4.70 -5.94 -14.73
CA ARG A 54 -4.15 -5.10 -13.68
C ARG A 54 -2.66 -5.37 -13.69
N ARG A 55 -1.84 -4.34 -13.85
CA ARG A 55 -0.40 -4.49 -13.76
C ARG A 55 -0.05 -4.66 -12.28
N LEU A 56 0.78 -5.64 -11.95
CA LEU A 56 1.29 -5.80 -10.59
C LEU A 56 2.04 -4.51 -10.20
N PRO A 57 1.66 -3.79 -9.12
CA PRO A 57 2.42 -2.64 -8.68
C PRO A 57 3.81 -3.09 -8.23
N GLN A 58 4.83 -2.29 -8.50
CA GLN A 58 6.19 -2.56 -8.04
C GLN A 58 6.39 -1.83 -6.71
N LEU A 59 6.65 -2.57 -5.65
CA LEU A 59 7.00 -2.05 -4.33
C LEU A 59 8.41 -2.54 -4.00
N SER A 60 9.32 -1.60 -3.76
CA SER A 60 10.69 -1.93 -3.38
C SER A 60 10.76 -2.28 -1.90
N GLN A 61 11.60 -3.27 -1.57
CA GLN A 61 11.92 -3.60 -0.18
C GLN A 61 12.83 -2.53 0.44
N MET A 62 12.74 -2.31 1.76
CA MET A 62 13.67 -1.41 2.46
C MET A 62 14.87 -2.17 3.02
N THR A 63 14.69 -3.45 3.36
CA THR A 63 15.75 -4.34 3.85
C THR A 63 15.75 -5.67 3.10
N MET A 64 16.86 -6.42 3.14
CA MET A 64 16.98 -7.71 2.44
C MET A 64 16.00 -8.78 2.97
N VAL A 65 15.65 -8.72 4.25
CA VAL A 65 14.73 -9.69 4.90
C VAL A 65 13.25 -9.47 4.56
N GLU A 66 12.91 -8.36 3.91
CA GLU A 66 11.53 -7.98 3.58
C GLU A 66 11.04 -8.46 2.21
N CYS A 67 11.87 -9.16 1.43
CA CYS A 67 11.54 -9.55 0.05
C CYS A 67 10.18 -10.27 -0.07
N GLY A 68 9.90 -11.24 0.80
CA GLY A 68 8.61 -11.95 0.78
C GLY A 68 7.43 -11.11 1.28
N ALA A 69 7.65 -10.16 2.20
CA ALA A 69 6.63 -9.22 2.66
C ALA A 69 6.29 -8.20 1.55
N ALA A 70 7.31 -7.72 0.83
CA ALA A 70 7.13 -6.89 -0.34
C ALA A 70 6.38 -7.64 -1.46
N CYS A 71 6.72 -8.91 -1.70
CA CYS A 71 5.99 -9.75 -2.65
C CYS A 71 4.50 -9.87 -2.28
N LEU A 72 4.21 -10.18 -1.02
CA LEU A 72 2.84 -10.28 -0.54
C LEU A 72 2.11 -8.92 -0.65
N ALA A 73 2.74 -7.80 -0.32
CA ALA A 73 2.17 -6.46 -0.47
C ALA A 73 1.81 -6.12 -1.93
N MET A 74 2.66 -6.50 -2.88
CA MET A 74 2.41 -6.33 -4.31
C MET A 74 1.19 -7.14 -4.77
N ILE A 75 1.05 -8.39 -4.33
CA ILE A 75 -0.08 -9.26 -4.68
C ILE A 75 -1.39 -8.79 -4.03
N LEU A 76 -1.37 -8.38 -2.77
CA LEU A 76 -2.55 -7.80 -2.11
C LEU A 76 -3.03 -6.56 -2.87
N SER A 77 -2.09 -5.71 -3.29
CA SER A 77 -2.37 -4.51 -4.09
C SER A 77 -2.91 -4.84 -5.48
N TYR A 78 -2.42 -5.90 -6.13
CA TYR A 78 -2.95 -6.41 -7.40
C TYR A 78 -4.43 -6.81 -7.30
N TYR A 79 -4.81 -7.50 -6.22
CA TYR A 79 -6.20 -7.91 -5.97
C TYR A 79 -7.10 -6.78 -5.44
N GLY A 80 -6.54 -5.60 -5.20
CA GLY A 80 -7.28 -4.37 -4.89
C GLY A 80 -7.20 -3.89 -3.45
N ARG A 81 -6.39 -4.54 -2.60
CA ARG A 81 -6.08 -4.07 -1.25
C ARG A 81 -4.76 -3.32 -1.27
N LYS A 82 -4.81 -1.98 -1.32
CA LYS A 82 -3.59 -1.15 -1.26
C LYS A 82 -2.98 -1.25 0.14
N THR A 83 -1.76 -1.78 0.20
CA THR A 83 -1.03 -2.09 1.43
C THR A 83 0.44 -1.71 1.26
N SER A 84 1.09 -1.27 2.33
CA SER A 84 2.52 -0.95 2.34
C SER A 84 3.37 -2.17 2.70
N VAL A 85 4.65 -2.18 2.32
CA VAL A 85 5.59 -3.23 2.73
C VAL A 85 5.67 -3.30 4.26
N SER A 86 5.68 -2.15 4.95
CA SER A 86 5.74 -2.04 6.41
C SER A 86 4.51 -2.64 7.13
N GLU A 87 3.30 -2.49 6.57
CA GLU A 87 2.10 -3.14 7.12
C GLU A 87 2.24 -4.67 7.04
N VAL A 88 2.72 -5.16 5.89
CA VAL A 88 2.90 -6.60 5.67
C VAL A 88 4.03 -7.16 6.50
N SER A 89 5.15 -6.46 6.62
CA SER A 89 6.30 -6.91 7.43
C SER A 89 5.91 -7.09 8.89
N THR A 90 5.18 -6.12 9.46
CA THR A 90 4.63 -6.21 10.82
C THR A 90 3.72 -7.44 10.98
N ARG A 91 2.95 -7.79 9.94
CA ARG A 91 2.04 -8.95 9.98
C ARG A 91 2.72 -10.29 9.75
N CYS A 92 3.83 -10.31 9.01
CA CYS A 92 4.59 -11.53 8.73
C CYS A 92 5.50 -11.96 9.89
N ASP A 93 5.68 -11.11 10.90
CA ASP A 93 6.57 -11.35 12.05
C ASP A 93 8.00 -11.70 11.59
N ILE A 94 8.65 -10.72 10.96
CA ILE A 94 9.99 -10.91 10.37
C ILE A 94 11.02 -11.12 11.49
N GLY A 95 11.53 -12.34 11.60
CA GLY A 95 12.63 -12.69 12.50
C GLY A 95 14.00 -12.23 11.96
N ARG A 96 15.05 -12.45 12.75
CA ARG A 96 16.45 -12.13 12.36
C ARG A 96 16.93 -12.96 11.17
N ASP A 97 16.43 -14.19 11.02
CA ASP A 97 16.83 -15.12 9.96
C ASP A 97 16.07 -14.90 8.64
N GLY A 98 15.30 -13.82 8.54
CA GLY A 98 14.51 -13.48 7.36
C GLY A 98 13.10 -14.10 7.38
N LEU A 99 12.50 -14.15 6.19
CA LEU A 99 11.10 -14.51 6.03
C LEU A 99 10.95 -15.94 5.50
N SER A 100 10.32 -16.82 6.26
CA SER A 100 10.02 -18.18 5.75
C SER A 100 8.81 -18.17 4.80
N ALA A 101 8.75 -19.13 3.88
CA ALA A 101 7.57 -19.35 3.04
C ALA A 101 6.30 -19.60 3.89
N LEU A 102 6.45 -20.26 5.04
CA LEU A 102 5.35 -20.48 5.98
C LEU A 102 4.83 -19.17 6.57
N SER A 103 5.71 -18.23 6.91
CA SER A 103 5.34 -16.90 7.41
C SER A 103 4.56 -16.12 6.35
N VAL A 104 4.98 -16.17 5.08
CA VAL A 104 4.24 -15.57 3.95
C VAL A 104 2.82 -16.16 3.85
N VAL A 105 2.71 -17.49 3.93
CA VAL A 105 1.42 -18.19 3.84
C VAL A 105 0.50 -17.83 5.01
N LYS A 106 1.03 -17.80 6.24
CA LYS A 106 0.28 -17.42 7.45
C LYS A 106 -0.22 -15.98 7.34
N ALA A 107 0.66 -15.04 6.97
CA ALA A 107 0.30 -13.64 6.80
C ALA A 107 -0.76 -13.44 5.70
N ALA A 108 -0.58 -14.08 4.55
CA ALA A 108 -1.54 -14.03 3.45
C ALA A 108 -2.93 -14.56 3.85
N ARG A 109 -3.00 -15.68 4.57
CA ARG A 109 -4.26 -16.20 5.12
C ARG A 109 -4.91 -15.24 6.11
N SER A 110 -4.11 -14.57 6.94
CA SER A 110 -4.62 -13.54 7.88
C SER A 110 -5.27 -12.34 7.18
N TYR A 111 -4.93 -12.11 5.91
CA TYR A 111 -5.56 -11.11 5.06
C TYR A 111 -6.79 -11.63 4.29
N GLY A 112 -7.22 -12.86 4.55
CA GLY A 112 -8.36 -13.51 3.89
C GLY A 112 -8.03 -14.07 2.50
N MET A 113 -6.74 -14.24 2.16
CA MET A 113 -6.33 -14.85 0.91
C MET A 113 -6.41 -16.38 0.99
N ARG A 114 -6.84 -17.01 -0.10
CA ARG A 114 -6.66 -18.44 -0.33
C ARG A 114 -5.24 -18.65 -0.85
N VAL A 115 -4.48 -19.48 -0.15
CA VAL A 115 -3.07 -19.71 -0.46
C VAL A 115 -2.84 -21.19 -0.74
N ARG A 116 -2.15 -21.49 -1.83
CA ARG A 116 -1.67 -22.84 -2.16
C ARG A 116 -0.18 -22.77 -2.44
N ALA A 117 0.61 -23.37 -1.57
CA ALA A 117 2.03 -23.58 -1.80
C ALA A 117 2.21 -24.96 -2.45
N ILE A 118 2.96 -25.01 -3.55
CA ILE A 118 3.27 -26.24 -4.28
C ILE A 118 4.78 -26.34 -4.47
N SER A 119 5.27 -27.58 -4.51
CA SER A 119 6.62 -27.88 -4.95
C SER A 119 6.56 -28.37 -6.39
N LEU A 120 7.32 -27.74 -7.27
CA LEU A 120 7.45 -28.08 -8.68
C LEU A 120 8.90 -28.48 -8.94
N PRO A 121 9.15 -29.67 -9.51
CA PRO A 121 10.52 -30.14 -9.77
C PRO A 121 11.18 -29.41 -10.95
N ARG A 122 10.39 -28.76 -11.82
CA ARG A 122 10.85 -28.00 -12.99
C ARG A 122 10.01 -26.74 -13.14
N ASN A 123 10.49 -25.80 -13.96
CA ASN A 123 9.79 -24.56 -14.36
C ASN A 123 8.60 -24.83 -15.29
N ASP A 124 7.66 -25.67 -14.83
CA ASP A 124 6.40 -25.94 -15.52
C ASP A 124 5.27 -25.15 -14.86
N PHE A 125 5.11 -23.91 -15.30
CA PHE A 125 4.07 -23.02 -14.81
C PHE A 125 2.74 -23.15 -15.57
N ARG A 126 2.57 -24.16 -16.43
CA ARG A 126 1.33 -24.35 -17.21
C ARG A 126 0.08 -24.47 -16.35
N PHE A 127 0.22 -25.04 -15.15
CA PHE A 127 -0.88 -25.23 -14.19
C PHE A 127 -0.86 -24.24 -13.03
N VAL A 128 0.07 -23.29 -13.03
CA VAL A 128 0.22 -22.30 -11.97
C VAL A 128 -0.54 -21.04 -12.32
N ARG A 129 -1.39 -20.57 -11.40
CA ARG A 129 -2.08 -19.30 -11.58
C ARG A 129 -1.15 -18.14 -11.24
N LEU A 130 -0.95 -17.25 -12.21
CA LEU A 130 -0.14 -16.04 -12.08
C LEU A 130 -1.01 -14.81 -11.75
N PRO A 131 -0.49 -13.83 -10.99
CA PRO A 131 0.86 -13.76 -10.43
C PRO A 131 1.07 -14.69 -9.22
N ALA A 132 2.26 -15.29 -9.10
CA ALA A 132 2.64 -16.19 -8.01
C ALA A 132 3.97 -15.77 -7.37
N ILE A 133 4.12 -15.98 -6.06
CA ILE A 133 5.38 -15.74 -5.34
C ILE A 133 6.24 -16.99 -5.47
N ILE A 134 7.49 -16.81 -5.84
CA ILE A 134 8.47 -17.86 -6.08
C ILE A 134 9.62 -17.68 -5.10
N HIS A 135 10.09 -18.80 -4.55
CA HIS A 135 11.33 -18.83 -3.79
C HIS A 135 12.52 -19.02 -4.73
N TRP A 136 13.48 -18.11 -4.63
CA TRP A 136 14.58 -17.90 -5.56
C TRP A 136 15.92 -17.98 -4.83
N GLU A 137 16.91 -18.67 -5.40
CA GLU A 137 18.30 -18.78 -4.91
C GLU A 137 18.43 -19.15 -3.42
N PHE A 138 17.43 -19.85 -2.87
CA PHE A 138 17.34 -20.29 -1.47
C PHE A 138 17.36 -19.18 -0.40
N ASN A 139 17.38 -17.91 -0.79
CA ASN A 139 17.49 -16.78 0.13
C ASN A 139 16.59 -15.59 -0.25
N HIS A 140 15.81 -15.69 -1.34
CA HIS A 140 15.06 -14.57 -1.89
C HIS A 140 13.65 -14.97 -2.34
N PHE A 141 12.77 -13.98 -2.43
CA PHE A 141 11.42 -14.14 -2.97
C PHE A 141 11.18 -13.16 -4.11
N VAL A 142 10.65 -13.68 -5.22
CA VAL A 142 10.28 -12.90 -6.41
C VAL A 142 8.86 -13.21 -6.83
N ILE A 143 8.24 -12.36 -7.65
CA ILE A 143 6.93 -12.64 -8.23
C ILE A 143 7.08 -12.95 -9.71
N VAL A 144 6.46 -14.02 -10.20
CA VAL A 144 6.30 -14.25 -11.63
C VAL A 144 5.00 -13.57 -12.08
N GLU A 145 5.09 -12.60 -12.98
CA GLU A 145 3.93 -11.92 -13.57
C GLU A 145 3.46 -12.63 -14.84
N ARG A 146 4.40 -13.11 -15.66
CA ARG A 146 4.11 -13.87 -16.90
C ARG A 146 5.15 -14.95 -17.10
N TRP A 147 4.71 -16.05 -17.69
CA TRP A 147 5.56 -17.18 -18.04
C TRP A 147 5.32 -17.59 -19.50
N SER A 148 6.40 -17.96 -20.18
CA SER A 148 6.43 -18.55 -21.51
C SER A 148 7.53 -19.62 -21.54
N THR A 149 7.52 -20.50 -22.54
CA THR A 149 8.54 -21.54 -22.69
C THR A 149 9.95 -21.01 -22.92
N LYS A 150 10.10 -19.76 -23.36
CA LYS A 150 11.40 -19.12 -23.64
C LYS A 150 11.81 -18.09 -22.59
N HIS A 151 10.83 -17.41 -21.98
CA HIS A 151 11.07 -16.25 -21.13
C HIS A 151 10.11 -16.20 -19.94
N VAL A 152 10.61 -15.71 -18.81
CA VAL A 152 9.82 -15.49 -17.61
C VAL A 152 9.94 -14.02 -17.20
N ASP A 153 8.80 -13.34 -17.11
CA ASP A 153 8.72 -11.96 -16.62
C ASP A 153 8.55 -11.99 -15.09
N ILE A 154 9.58 -11.58 -14.38
CA ILE A 154 9.61 -11.52 -12.92
C ILE A 154 9.55 -10.08 -12.40
N VAL A 155 9.08 -9.92 -11.17
CA VAL A 155 9.15 -8.70 -10.39
C VAL A 155 9.89 -9.00 -9.11
N ASP A 156 11.09 -8.46 -9.02
CA ASP A 156 11.98 -8.57 -7.89
C ASP A 156 11.78 -7.35 -6.96
N PRO A 157 11.50 -7.52 -5.66
CA PRO A 157 11.44 -6.41 -4.72
C PRO A 157 12.73 -5.61 -4.58
N ALA A 158 13.89 -6.20 -4.87
CA ALA A 158 15.20 -5.55 -4.82
C ALA A 158 15.55 -4.87 -6.14
N ALA A 159 15.47 -5.60 -7.25
CA ALA A 159 15.93 -5.15 -8.57
C ALA A 159 14.82 -4.60 -9.48
N GLY A 160 13.54 -4.81 -9.13
CA GLY A 160 12.40 -4.42 -9.95
C GLY A 160 12.01 -5.45 -11.01
N ARG A 161 11.33 -4.99 -12.06
CA ARG A 161 10.86 -5.89 -13.14
C ARG A 161 12.01 -6.32 -14.03
N ARG A 162 12.14 -7.63 -14.26
CA ARG A 162 13.17 -8.22 -15.12
C ARG A 162 12.54 -9.30 -16.00
N ARG A 163 13.10 -9.50 -17.18
CA ARG A 163 12.78 -10.64 -18.05
C ARG A 163 14.00 -11.55 -18.07
N LEU A 164 13.80 -12.80 -17.70
CA LEU A 164 14.83 -13.82 -17.68
C LEU A 164 14.57 -14.85 -18.79
N SER A 165 15.63 -15.48 -19.28
CA SER A 165 15.49 -16.69 -20.10
C SER A 165 14.96 -17.84 -19.23
N ALA A 166 14.40 -18.88 -19.86
CA ALA A 166 13.97 -20.07 -19.13
C ALA A 166 15.15 -20.74 -18.38
N GLU A 167 16.33 -20.75 -18.98
CA GLU A 167 17.55 -21.34 -18.40
C GLU A 167 18.05 -20.56 -17.18
N GLU A 168 18.08 -19.21 -17.28
CA GLU A 168 18.42 -18.33 -16.17
C GLU A 168 17.43 -18.50 -15.01
N PHE A 169 16.14 -18.70 -15.34
CA PHE A 169 15.12 -18.90 -14.33
C PHE A 169 15.25 -20.25 -13.62
N ASP A 170 15.53 -21.32 -14.37
CA ASP A 170 15.68 -22.66 -13.80
C ASP A 170 16.90 -22.75 -12.88
N ALA A 171 17.96 -21.99 -13.16
CA ALA A 171 19.15 -21.95 -12.31
C ALA A 171 18.87 -21.37 -10.91
N GLY A 172 17.98 -20.37 -10.82
CA GLY A 172 17.59 -19.74 -9.55
C GLY A 172 16.36 -20.35 -8.89
N PHE A 173 15.56 -21.12 -9.61
CA PHE A 173 14.28 -21.64 -9.12
C PHE A 173 14.47 -22.81 -8.14
N THR A 174 14.06 -22.60 -6.89
CA THR A 174 14.19 -23.62 -5.83
C THR A 174 13.09 -24.68 -5.85
N GLY A 175 12.10 -24.55 -6.75
CA GLY A 175 10.95 -25.45 -6.83
C GLY A 175 9.74 -25.03 -5.99
N ILE A 176 9.84 -24.02 -5.11
CA ILE A 176 8.70 -23.60 -4.28
C ILE A 176 7.94 -22.45 -4.95
N ALA A 177 6.65 -22.67 -5.21
CA ALA A 177 5.73 -21.66 -5.73
C ALA A 177 4.52 -21.48 -4.81
N ILE A 178 4.18 -20.23 -4.50
CA ILE A 178 3.04 -19.85 -3.66
C ILE A 178 2.03 -19.11 -4.54
N MET A 179 0.89 -19.77 -4.75
CA MET A 179 -0.25 -19.21 -5.46
C MET A 179 -1.20 -18.54 -4.47
N LEU A 180 -1.65 -17.34 -4.80
CA LEU A 180 -2.53 -16.55 -3.95
C LEU A 180 -3.75 -16.08 -4.75
N GLU A 181 -4.92 -16.27 -4.15
CA GLU A 181 -6.21 -15.84 -4.69
C GLU A 181 -7.04 -15.16 -3.60
N PRO A 182 -7.87 -14.16 -3.94
CA PRO A 182 -8.78 -13.57 -2.97
C PRO A 182 -9.79 -14.62 -2.47
N GLY A 183 -9.83 -14.84 -1.16
CA GLY A 183 -10.85 -15.67 -0.51
C GLY A 183 -12.15 -14.92 -0.26
N THR A 184 -13.12 -15.60 0.35
CA THR A 184 -14.41 -15.00 0.74
C THR A 184 -14.25 -13.90 1.79
N GLN A 185 -13.28 -14.06 2.69
CA GLN A 185 -12.93 -13.09 3.73
C GLN A 185 -11.94 -12.02 3.24
N PHE A 186 -11.56 -12.00 1.96
CA PHE A 186 -10.59 -11.04 1.45
C PHE A 186 -11.18 -9.63 1.44
N ASN A 187 -10.76 -8.83 2.42
CA ASN A 187 -11.19 -7.46 2.52
C ASN A 187 -10.32 -6.54 1.65
N ARG A 188 -10.95 -5.88 0.67
CA ARG A 188 -10.32 -4.86 -0.18
C ARG A 188 -10.24 -3.48 0.48
N LYS A 189 -10.78 -3.31 1.70
CA LYS A 189 -10.68 -2.06 2.44
C LYS A 189 -9.20 -1.72 2.63
N THR A 190 -8.88 -0.53 2.14
CA THR A 190 -7.56 0.08 2.14
C THR A 190 -7.20 0.63 3.52
N LEU A 191 -5.92 0.65 3.85
CA LEU A 191 -5.41 1.54 4.89
C LEU A 191 -5.79 3.01 4.60
N PRO A 192 -5.90 3.86 5.65
CA PRO A 192 -6.16 5.27 5.52
C PRO A 192 -5.10 5.95 4.63
N ARG A 193 -5.56 6.99 3.93
CA ARG A 193 -4.79 8.02 3.21
C ARG A 193 -3.31 8.05 3.62
N LYS A 194 -2.40 7.79 2.68
CA LYS A 194 -0.96 8.08 2.85
C LYS A 194 -0.86 9.44 3.53
N ILE A 195 -0.29 9.50 4.73
CA ILE A 195 -0.05 10.77 5.42
C ILE A 195 0.93 11.51 4.51
N THR A 196 0.40 12.42 3.70
CA THR A 196 1.22 13.29 2.88
C THR A 196 1.90 14.25 3.84
N LEU A 197 3.16 14.59 3.59
CA LEU A 197 3.88 15.60 4.38
C LEU A 197 3.05 16.88 4.50
N ARG A 198 2.32 17.26 3.44
CA ARG A 198 1.34 18.35 3.46
C ARG A 198 0.17 18.13 4.43
N GLY A 199 -0.38 16.92 4.49
CA GLY A 199 -1.43 16.59 5.45
C GLY A 199 -0.95 16.68 6.89
N TYR A 200 0.27 16.22 7.16
CA TYR A 200 0.90 16.34 8.46
C TYR A 200 1.21 17.81 8.82
N LEU A 201 1.77 18.59 7.89
CA LEU A 201 2.02 20.02 8.08
C LEU A 201 0.73 20.80 8.32
N LEU A 202 -0.32 20.56 7.53
CA LEU A 202 -1.62 21.22 7.72
C LEU A 202 -2.23 20.84 9.07
N GLN A 203 -2.15 19.57 9.46
CA GLN A 203 -2.64 19.12 10.75
C GLN A 203 -1.87 19.77 11.91
N TYR A 204 -0.55 19.89 11.79
CA TYR A 204 0.29 20.56 12.80
C TYR A 204 -0.01 22.06 12.92
N ILE A 205 -0.15 22.76 11.78
CA ILE A 205 -0.53 24.19 11.76
C ILE A 205 -1.91 24.41 12.39
N GLN A 206 -2.87 23.49 12.17
CA GLN A 206 -4.21 23.59 12.74
C GLN A 206 -4.27 23.29 14.24
N GLN A 207 -3.39 22.41 14.75
CA GLN A 207 -3.42 22.00 16.16
C GLN A 207 -2.74 23.00 17.10
N THR A 208 -1.76 23.80 16.63
CA THR A 208 -1.03 24.75 17.47
C THR A 208 -0.78 26.11 16.77
N PRO A 209 -1.83 26.88 16.42
CA PRO A 209 -1.66 28.16 15.72
C PRO A 209 -0.96 29.21 16.59
N LEU A 210 -1.16 29.16 17.92
CA LEU A 210 -0.61 30.16 18.83
C LEU A 210 0.91 30.06 18.98
N THR A 211 1.45 28.84 19.10
CA THR A 211 2.90 28.62 19.18
C THR A 211 3.58 28.99 17.86
N LEU A 212 2.95 28.70 16.71
CA LEU A 212 3.46 29.10 15.41
C LEU A 212 3.48 30.63 15.26
N LEU A 213 2.42 31.31 15.73
CA LEU A 213 2.36 32.77 15.74
C LEU A 213 3.42 33.38 16.68
N GLN A 214 3.71 32.75 17.82
CA GLN A 214 4.79 33.17 18.71
C GLN A 214 6.16 33.03 18.04
N ILE A 215 6.45 31.90 17.40
CA ILE A 215 7.72 31.71 16.68
C ILE A 215 7.85 32.74 15.55
N LEU A 216 6.78 32.95 14.79
CA LEU A 216 6.75 33.92 13.69
C LEU A 216 6.89 35.36 14.20
N GLY A 217 6.21 35.70 15.30
CA GLY A 217 6.32 37.01 15.95
C GLY A 217 7.71 37.26 16.50
N SER A 218 8.30 36.30 17.21
CA SER A 218 9.68 36.40 17.71
C SER A 218 10.67 36.53 16.57
N SER A 219 10.51 35.78 15.48
CA SER A 219 11.35 35.91 14.28
C SER A 219 11.22 37.28 13.63
N LEU A 220 9.99 37.84 13.56
CA LEU A 220 9.75 39.18 13.02
C LEU A 220 10.40 40.26 13.89
N ILE A 221 10.33 40.14 15.21
CA ILE A 221 10.98 41.05 16.15
C ILE A 221 12.51 41.00 15.98
N LEU A 222 13.08 39.79 15.88
CA LEU A 222 14.51 39.63 15.63
C LEU A 222 14.94 40.23 14.29
N GLN A 223 14.13 40.06 13.23
CA GLN A 223 14.39 40.69 11.93
C GLN A 223 14.29 42.21 11.99
N ALA A 224 13.34 42.77 12.74
CA ALA A 224 13.20 44.21 12.92
C ALA A 224 14.40 44.81 13.67
N ILE A 225 14.89 44.12 14.72
CA ILE A 225 16.13 44.51 15.42
C ILE A 225 17.35 44.39 14.49
N GLY A 226 17.40 43.32 13.68
CA GLY A 226 18.39 43.11 12.61
C GLY A 226 18.47 44.29 11.65
N LEU A 227 17.32 44.77 11.18
CA LEU A 227 17.20 45.90 10.27
C LEU A 227 17.48 47.27 10.91
N MET A 228 17.42 47.37 12.24
CA MET A 228 17.73 48.61 12.95
C MET A 228 19.20 49.03 12.75
N SER A 229 20.12 48.06 12.71
CA SER A 229 21.56 48.30 12.53
C SER A 229 21.92 49.01 11.21
N PRO A 230 21.50 48.53 10.02
CA PRO A 230 21.78 49.23 8.76
C PRO A 230 21.06 50.59 8.66
N LEU A 231 19.87 50.74 9.26
CA LEU A 231 19.15 52.02 9.29
C LEU A 231 19.88 53.08 10.13
N LEU A 232 20.37 52.69 11.31
CA LEU A 232 21.22 53.56 12.14
C LEU A 232 22.53 53.91 11.43
N SER A 233 23.12 52.95 10.71
CA SER A 233 24.35 53.18 9.92
C SER A 233 24.12 54.21 8.82
N LYS A 234 22.98 54.12 8.13
CA LYS A 234 22.57 55.12 7.15
C LYS A 234 22.41 56.50 7.78
N PHE A 235 21.66 56.60 8.87
CA PHE A 235 21.42 57.88 9.56
C PHE A 235 22.72 58.52 10.08
N LEU A 236 23.66 57.71 10.58
CA LEU A 236 24.96 58.19 11.01
C LEU A 236 25.74 58.82 9.84
N ILE A 237 25.80 58.12 8.72
CA ILE A 237 26.62 58.49 7.57
C ILE A 237 26.03 59.70 6.83
N ASP A 238 24.72 59.68 6.61
CA ASP A 238 24.05 60.64 5.74
C ASP A 238 23.62 61.91 6.49
N ASP A 239 23.18 61.81 7.75
CA ASP A 239 22.57 62.93 8.48
C ASP A 239 23.43 63.46 9.64
N VAL A 240 24.27 62.64 10.28
CA VAL A 240 25.04 63.08 11.46
C VAL A 240 26.47 63.52 11.12
N LEU A 241 27.17 62.77 10.27
CA LEU A 241 28.54 63.12 9.84
C LEU A 241 28.64 64.53 9.20
N PRO A 242 27.68 65.01 8.39
CA PRO A 242 27.78 66.33 7.77
C PRO A 242 27.68 67.50 8.78
N TYR A 243 26.91 67.34 9.86
CA TYR A 243 26.63 68.42 10.81
C TYR A 243 27.62 68.51 11.99
N LYS A 244 28.61 67.60 12.09
CA LYS A 244 29.75 67.62 13.05
C LYS A 244 29.39 67.84 14.53
N GLN A 245 28.18 67.48 14.96
CA GLN A 245 27.78 67.57 16.37
C GLN A 245 28.28 66.34 17.14
N VAL A 246 29.41 66.51 17.83
CA VAL A 246 30.12 65.45 18.58
C VAL A 246 29.25 64.72 19.61
N GLY A 247 28.29 65.38 20.24
CA GLY A 247 27.39 64.77 21.24
C GLY A 247 26.43 63.73 20.66
N ILE A 248 25.91 63.97 19.44
CA ILE A 248 25.00 63.03 18.76
C ILE A 248 25.78 61.81 18.25
N MET A 249 27.03 62.02 17.81
CA MET A 249 27.89 60.94 17.33
C MET A 249 28.21 59.92 18.43
N THR A 250 28.58 60.37 19.62
CA THR A 250 28.88 59.46 20.75
C THR A 250 27.64 58.68 21.18
N LEU A 251 26.47 59.33 21.26
CA LEU A 251 25.21 58.67 21.61
C LEU A 251 24.84 57.58 20.59
N LEU A 252 24.96 57.88 19.29
CA LEU A 252 24.64 56.92 18.23
C LEU A 252 25.63 55.75 18.17
N ALA A 253 26.92 56.01 18.39
CA ALA A 253 27.97 54.98 18.43
C ALA A 253 27.77 53.99 19.59
N VAL A 254 27.42 54.49 20.78
CA VAL A 254 27.07 53.64 21.93
C VAL A 254 25.81 52.82 21.64
N GLY A 255 24.79 53.43 21.02
CA GLY A 255 23.57 52.73 20.59
C GLY A 255 23.85 51.58 19.61
N MET A 256 24.71 51.80 18.61
CA MET A 256 25.15 50.76 17.68
C MET A 256 25.93 49.65 18.38
N MET A 257 26.83 50.00 19.29
CA MET A 257 27.63 49.02 20.03
C MET A 257 26.74 48.11 20.88
N LEU A 258 25.74 48.66 21.57
CA LEU A 258 24.77 47.88 22.34
C LEU A 258 23.91 46.97 21.45
N ILE A 259 23.51 47.44 20.26
CA ILE A 259 22.74 46.63 19.32
C ILE A 259 23.58 45.47 18.78
N ILE A 260 24.85 45.70 18.43
CA ILE A 260 25.77 44.66 17.97
C ILE A 260 26.03 43.63 19.07
N LEU A 261 26.11 44.05 20.33
CA LEU A 261 26.25 43.15 21.48
C LEU A 261 24.97 42.38 21.81
N SER A 262 23.80 42.85 21.35
CA SER A 262 22.49 42.22 21.61
C SER A 262 22.10 41.14 20.59
N GLN A 263 22.73 41.15 19.42
CA GLN A 263 22.54 40.17 18.34
C GLN A 263 23.42 38.94 18.55
#